data_AF-A0AAA9Z0H5-F1
#
_entry.id   AF-A0AAA9Z0H5-F1
#
_cell.length_a   1.000
_cell.length_b   1.000
_cell.length_c   1.000
_cell.angle_alpha   90.00
_cell.angle_beta   90.00
_cell.angle_gamma   90.00
#
_symmetry.space_group_name_H-M   'P 1'
#
loop_
_entity.id
_entity.type
_entity.pdbx_description
1 polymer ?
#
loop_
_entity_poly.entity_id
_entity_poly.type
_entity_poly.pdbx_seq_one_letter_code
_entity_poly.pdbx_strand_id
1 'polypeptide(L)'
;MLQISIFLLVALVACGALASSPIVDFQEQFSELSHGIELELQEYRAKNSHVRSEVIHRSLDGLGNLTIEMREITADYWAQIEAHEYATPECLELLRPDFDWYVWYASLDISWLADDLDRATREDALVRFNPVVAYVQRENSRAIYQTVQTLGRNQFLDNMADTMKELQDELEYYQNAWGGFQERLDQELDKVSELWYRVEDEIAWWHEFTVRWHHVFMGYQLNRPGDECAPEEVGAKSERSVLGEAFRGKLKELGDRKAFKGY
;
A
#
# COMPACT_ATOMS: atom_id res chain seq x y z
N MET A 1 64.64 -43.00 14.22
CA MET A 1 63.46 -43.11 13.32
C MET A 1 62.18 -43.48 14.08
N LEU A 2 62.20 -44.40 15.06
CA LEU A 2 61.01 -44.79 15.84
C LEU A 2 60.33 -43.62 16.60
N GLN A 3 61.10 -42.70 17.19
CA GLN A 3 60.56 -41.55 17.94
C GLN A 3 59.83 -40.54 17.04
N ILE A 4 60.30 -40.32 15.82
CA ILE A 4 59.67 -39.39 14.87
C ILE A 4 58.34 -39.96 14.38
N SER A 5 58.28 -41.28 14.16
CA SER A 5 57.05 -41.98 13.78
C SER A 5 55.99 -41.97 14.89
N ILE A 6 56.40 -42.05 16.17
CA ILE A 6 55.49 -41.96 17.32
C ILE A 6 54.95 -40.53 17.48
N PHE A 7 55.79 -39.50 17.33
CA PHE A 7 55.35 -38.10 17.39
C PHE A 7 54.39 -37.74 16.24
N LEU A 8 54.63 -38.25 15.03
CA LEU A 8 53.71 -38.09 13.91
C LEU A 8 52.39 -38.81 14.14
N LEU A 9 52.39 -40.02 14.73
CA LEU A 9 51.15 -40.73 15.04
C LEU A 9 50.33 -40.03 16.14
N VAL A 10 50.99 -39.50 17.17
CA VAL A 10 50.32 -38.73 18.25
C VAL A 10 49.81 -37.39 17.72
N ALA A 11 50.55 -36.72 16.82
CA ALA A 11 50.09 -35.49 16.18
C ALA A 11 48.93 -35.74 15.19
N LEU A 12 48.92 -36.85 14.46
CA LEU A 12 47.80 -37.24 13.59
C LEU A 12 46.56 -37.67 14.38
N VAL A 13 46.72 -38.32 15.54
CA VAL A 13 45.60 -38.66 16.45
C VAL A 13 45.07 -37.40 17.16
N ALA A 14 45.94 -36.44 17.50
CA ALA A 14 45.52 -35.16 18.08
C ALA A 14 44.83 -34.24 17.05
N CYS A 15 45.24 -34.27 15.78
CA CYS A 15 44.54 -33.57 14.69
C CYS A 15 43.22 -34.26 14.27
N GLY A 16 43.07 -35.56 14.51
CA GLY A 16 41.83 -36.30 14.24
C GLY A 16 40.77 -36.19 15.34
N ALA A 17 41.09 -35.58 16.48
CA ALA A 17 40.23 -35.45 17.66
C ALA A 17 39.90 -33.99 17.99
N LEU A 18 39.93 -33.08 17.02
CA LEU A 18 39.21 -31.81 17.12
C LEU A 18 37.72 -32.08 16.87
N ALA A 19 37.10 -32.85 17.77
CA ALA A 19 35.64 -32.82 17.88
C ALA A 19 35.27 -31.37 18.19
N SER A 20 34.48 -30.73 17.32
CA SER A 20 33.90 -29.44 17.62
C SER A 20 33.16 -29.55 18.96
N SER A 21 33.28 -28.51 19.78
CA SER A 21 32.46 -28.46 21.00
C SER A 21 31.00 -28.46 20.56
N PRO A 22 30.10 -29.24 21.18
CA PRO A 22 28.67 -29.22 20.84
C PRO A 22 28.06 -27.80 20.85
N ILE A 23 28.64 -26.90 21.65
CA ILE A 23 28.27 -25.48 21.69
C ILE A 23 28.56 -24.76 20.36
N VAL A 24 29.70 -25.07 19.73
CA VAL A 24 30.05 -24.53 18.40
C VAL A 24 29.08 -25.05 17.35
N ASP A 25 28.71 -26.33 17.42
CA ASP A 25 27.73 -26.92 16.50
C ASP A 25 26.35 -26.26 16.64
N PHE A 26 25.92 -25.94 17.86
CA PHE A 26 24.68 -25.18 18.07
C PHE A 26 24.78 -23.74 17.57
N GLN A 27 25.91 -23.06 17.80
CA GLN A 27 26.14 -21.72 17.27
C GLN A 27 26.05 -21.69 15.74
N GLU A 28 26.62 -22.70 15.07
CA GLU A 28 26.55 -22.87 13.62
C GLU A 28 25.11 -23.12 13.17
N GLN A 29 24.39 -24.05 13.81
CA GLN A 29 22.98 -24.34 13.50
C GLN A 29 22.05 -23.12 13.66
N PHE A 30 22.19 -22.34 14.75
CA PHE A 30 21.43 -21.10 14.92
C PHE A 30 21.79 -20.05 13.87
N SER A 31 23.07 -19.95 13.50
CA SER A 31 23.52 -19.02 12.46
C SER A 31 22.99 -19.41 11.08
N GLU A 32 23.05 -20.70 10.72
CA GLU A 32 22.53 -21.23 9.47
C GLU A 32 21.02 -21.05 9.37
N LEU A 33 20.28 -21.42 10.43
CA LEU A 33 18.84 -21.20 10.52
C LEU A 33 18.50 -19.72 10.33
N SER A 34 19.22 -18.85 11.04
CA SER A 34 18.93 -17.42 10.98
C SER A 34 19.20 -16.81 9.60
N HIS A 35 20.26 -17.25 8.94
CA HIS A 35 20.59 -16.82 7.59
C HIS A 35 19.55 -17.32 6.57
N GLY A 36 19.13 -18.59 6.69
CA GLY A 36 18.08 -19.16 5.86
C GLY A 36 16.75 -18.40 5.97
N ILE A 37 16.32 -18.12 7.21
CA ILE A 37 15.11 -17.33 7.47
C ILE A 37 15.22 -15.93 6.86
N GLU A 38 16.37 -15.24 6.98
CA GLU A 38 16.51 -13.91 6.40
C GLU A 38 16.42 -13.93 4.87
N LEU A 39 17.01 -14.95 4.21
CA LEU A 39 16.90 -15.12 2.77
C LEU A 39 15.45 -15.29 2.33
N GLU A 40 14.70 -16.18 2.99
CA GLU A 40 13.28 -16.38 2.70
C GLU A 40 12.45 -15.12 3.02
N LEU A 41 12.74 -14.40 4.11
CA LEU A 41 12.07 -13.13 4.41
C LEU A 41 12.30 -12.09 3.31
N GLN A 42 13.47 -12.04 2.68
CA GLN A 42 13.70 -11.17 1.53
C GLN A 42 12.84 -11.57 0.33
N GLU A 43 12.63 -12.87 0.09
CA GLU A 43 11.69 -13.34 -0.94
C GLU A 43 10.25 -12.92 -0.64
N TYR A 44 9.80 -13.04 0.61
CA TYR A 44 8.48 -12.55 1.03
C TYR A 44 8.33 -11.04 0.83
N ARG A 45 9.36 -10.25 1.18
CA ARG A 45 9.35 -8.80 0.94
C ARG A 45 9.24 -8.48 -0.56
N ALA A 46 9.97 -9.22 -1.41
CA ALA A 46 9.91 -9.07 -2.85
C ALA A 46 8.52 -9.43 -3.41
N LYS A 47 7.92 -10.55 -2.96
CA LYS A 47 6.54 -10.94 -3.32
C LYS A 47 5.54 -9.86 -2.93
N ASN A 48 5.59 -9.36 -1.69
CA ASN A 48 4.70 -8.29 -1.22
C ASN A 48 4.89 -7.00 -2.04
N SER A 49 6.13 -6.63 -2.36
CA SER A 49 6.40 -5.47 -3.20
C SER A 49 5.81 -5.63 -4.60
N HIS A 50 5.89 -6.83 -5.18
CA HIS A 50 5.35 -7.11 -6.51
C HIS A 50 3.82 -6.95 -6.53
N VAL A 51 3.10 -7.66 -5.64
CA VAL A 51 1.62 -7.63 -5.61
C VAL A 51 1.09 -6.24 -5.25
N ARG A 52 1.76 -5.50 -4.37
CA ARG A 52 1.36 -4.12 -4.05
C ARG A 52 1.64 -3.14 -5.19
N SER A 53 2.67 -3.38 -5.99
CA SER A 53 2.93 -2.57 -7.18
C SER A 53 1.79 -2.65 -8.17
N GLU A 54 1.18 -3.83 -8.34
CA GLU A 54 -0.01 -4.00 -9.19
C GLU A 54 -1.19 -3.16 -8.71
N VAL A 55 -1.45 -3.13 -7.40
CA VAL A 55 -2.49 -2.27 -6.80
C VAL A 55 -2.20 -0.78 -7.06
N ILE A 56 -0.93 -0.36 -6.94
CA ILE A 56 -0.53 1.03 -7.22
C ILE A 56 -0.72 1.37 -8.69
N HIS A 57 -0.30 0.51 -9.61
CA HIS A 57 -0.53 0.72 -11.04
C HIS A 57 -2.02 0.84 -11.34
N ARG A 58 -2.86 -0.03 -10.77
CA ARG A 58 -4.30 0.04 -10.96
C ARG A 58 -4.91 1.36 -10.46
N SER A 59 -4.42 1.84 -9.31
CA SER A 59 -4.79 3.14 -8.73
C SER A 59 -4.45 4.29 -9.68
N LEU A 60 -3.24 4.27 -10.24
CA LEU A 60 -2.79 5.27 -11.21
C LEU A 60 -3.57 5.21 -12.52
N ASP A 61 -3.91 4.02 -13.01
CA ASP A 61 -4.75 3.85 -14.19
C ASP A 61 -6.16 4.42 -13.96
N GLY A 62 -6.75 4.19 -12.78
CA GLY A 62 -8.03 4.77 -12.41
C GLY A 62 -8.02 6.30 -12.40
N LEU A 63 -6.99 6.89 -11.78
CA LEU A 63 -6.77 8.35 -11.76
C LEU A 63 -6.55 8.91 -13.17
N GLY A 64 -5.74 8.23 -13.98
CA GLY A 64 -5.41 8.63 -15.34
C GLY A 64 -6.64 8.64 -16.24
N ASN A 65 -7.42 7.55 -16.22
CA ASN A 65 -8.63 7.42 -17.02
C ASN A 65 -9.67 8.48 -16.66
N LEU A 66 -9.94 8.66 -15.36
CA LEU A 66 -10.86 9.70 -14.91
C LEU A 66 -10.40 11.09 -15.36
N THR A 67 -9.10 11.40 -15.20
CA THR A 67 -8.54 12.69 -15.63
C THR A 67 -8.72 12.94 -17.13
N ILE A 68 -8.51 11.92 -17.97
CA ILE A 68 -8.70 12.02 -19.42
C ILE A 68 -10.17 12.29 -19.73
N GLU A 69 -11.08 11.48 -19.19
CA GLU A 69 -12.52 11.64 -19.41
C GLU A 69 -13.01 13.01 -18.96
N MET A 70 -12.59 13.49 -17.79
CA MET A 70 -12.94 14.83 -17.31
C MET A 70 -12.49 15.94 -18.27
N ARG A 71 -11.32 15.78 -18.91
CA ARG A 71 -10.82 16.74 -19.91
C ARG A 71 -11.64 16.68 -21.20
N GLU A 72 -12.01 15.49 -21.65
CA GLU A 72 -12.84 15.30 -22.84
C GLU A 72 -14.23 15.92 -22.63
N ILE A 73 -14.87 15.64 -21.50
CA ILE A 73 -16.15 16.25 -21.12
C ILE A 73 -15.98 17.78 -21.09
N THR A 74 -14.96 18.29 -20.41
CA THR A 74 -14.72 19.74 -20.33
C THR A 74 -14.56 20.38 -21.71
N ALA A 75 -13.77 19.76 -22.60
CA ALA A 75 -13.56 20.28 -23.94
C ALA A 75 -14.85 20.27 -24.78
N ASP A 76 -15.64 19.20 -24.68
CA ASP A 76 -16.91 19.07 -25.39
C ASP A 76 -17.93 20.13 -24.95
N TYR A 77 -18.13 20.31 -23.65
CA TYR A 77 -19.04 21.34 -23.13
C TYR A 77 -18.60 22.75 -23.51
N TRP A 78 -17.30 23.05 -23.47
CA TRP A 78 -16.81 24.36 -23.89
C TRP A 78 -17.07 24.61 -25.37
N ALA A 79 -16.81 23.62 -26.23
CA ALA A 79 -17.09 23.72 -27.67
C ALA A 79 -18.59 23.95 -27.94
N GLN A 80 -19.48 23.32 -27.16
CA GLN A 80 -20.92 23.57 -27.26
C GLN A 80 -21.31 25.00 -26.85
N ILE A 81 -20.68 25.55 -25.79
CA ILE A 81 -20.89 26.95 -25.38
C ILE A 81 -20.42 27.90 -26.49
N GLU A 82 -19.23 27.68 -27.05
CA GLU A 82 -18.69 28.50 -28.14
C GLU A 82 -19.55 28.45 -29.41
N ALA A 83 -20.21 27.33 -29.67
CA ALA A 83 -21.11 27.17 -30.81
C ALA A 83 -22.51 27.80 -30.60
N HIS A 84 -22.82 28.30 -29.39
CA HIS A 84 -24.12 28.89 -29.10
C HIS A 84 -24.30 30.22 -29.85
N GLU A 85 -25.51 30.48 -30.36
CA GLU A 85 -25.80 31.68 -31.19
C GLU A 85 -25.54 33.04 -30.52
N TYR A 86 -25.52 33.10 -29.18
CA TYR A 86 -25.28 34.32 -28.39
C TYR A 86 -23.87 34.36 -27.78
N ALA A 87 -23.01 33.38 -28.08
CA ALA A 87 -21.64 33.30 -27.56
C ALA A 87 -20.69 34.24 -28.31
N THR A 88 -20.89 35.55 -28.16
CA THR A 88 -19.92 36.53 -28.66
C THR A 88 -18.58 36.41 -27.91
N PRO A 89 -17.46 36.92 -28.46
CA PRO A 89 -16.19 36.90 -27.74
C PRO A 89 -16.27 37.52 -26.34
N GLU A 90 -16.99 38.64 -26.19
CA GLU A 90 -17.20 39.30 -24.89
C GLU A 90 -18.02 38.45 -23.93
N CYS A 91 -19.02 37.72 -24.44
CA CYS A 91 -19.80 36.76 -23.65
C CYS A 91 -18.92 35.61 -23.15
N LEU A 92 -18.09 35.05 -24.03
CA LEU A 92 -17.20 33.94 -23.68
C LEU A 92 -16.18 34.37 -22.61
N GLU A 93 -15.63 35.58 -22.70
CA GLU A 93 -14.76 36.16 -21.65
C GLU A 93 -15.49 36.30 -20.31
N LEU A 94 -16.78 36.66 -20.33
CA LEU A 94 -17.61 36.76 -19.12
C LEU A 94 -17.89 35.39 -18.49
N LEU A 95 -18.20 34.37 -19.31
CA LEU A 95 -18.57 33.03 -18.83
C LEU A 95 -17.36 32.17 -18.41
N ARG A 96 -16.18 32.45 -18.98
CA ARG A 96 -14.98 31.65 -18.79
C ARG A 96 -14.58 31.44 -17.32
N PRO A 97 -14.57 32.46 -16.43
CA PRO A 97 -14.15 32.26 -15.04
C PRO A 97 -15.03 31.26 -14.28
N ASP A 98 -16.34 31.30 -14.49
CA ASP A 98 -17.26 30.37 -13.85
C ASP A 98 -17.10 28.96 -14.44
N PHE A 99 -16.90 28.85 -15.75
CA PHE A 99 -16.59 27.56 -16.39
C PHE A 99 -15.33 26.92 -15.79
N ASP A 100 -14.23 27.68 -15.73
CA ASP A 100 -12.96 27.24 -15.16
C ASP A 100 -13.10 26.87 -13.67
N TRP A 101 -14.00 27.54 -12.93
CA TRP A 101 -14.31 27.20 -11.54
C TRP A 101 -14.91 25.78 -11.39
N TYR A 102 -15.77 25.35 -12.32
CA TYR A 102 -16.29 23.97 -12.30
C TYR A 102 -15.24 22.94 -12.71
N VAL A 103 -14.35 23.27 -13.65
CA VAL A 103 -13.18 22.43 -13.98
C VAL A 103 -12.30 22.24 -12.74
N TRP A 104 -12.08 23.31 -11.98
CA TRP A 104 -11.32 23.23 -10.74
C TRP A 104 -12.00 22.34 -9.70
N TYR A 105 -13.32 22.40 -9.55
CA TYR A 105 -14.04 21.49 -8.65
C TYR A 105 -13.89 20.02 -9.02
N ALA A 106 -13.98 19.65 -10.30
CA ALA A 106 -13.72 18.27 -10.72
C ALA A 106 -12.28 17.85 -10.43
N SER A 107 -11.33 18.78 -10.53
CA SER A 107 -9.92 18.52 -10.17
C SER A 107 -9.75 18.24 -8.67
N LEU A 108 -10.57 18.84 -7.80
CA LEU A 108 -10.59 18.51 -6.38
C LEU A 108 -11.09 17.09 -6.12
N ASP A 109 -12.12 16.63 -6.84
CA ASP A 109 -12.63 15.26 -6.70
C ASP A 109 -11.54 14.24 -7.09
N ILE A 110 -10.81 14.48 -8.19
CA ILE A 110 -9.66 13.64 -8.59
C ILE A 110 -8.56 13.64 -7.51
N SER A 111 -8.28 14.80 -6.91
CA SER A 111 -7.32 14.90 -5.82
C SER A 111 -7.77 14.13 -4.58
N TRP A 112 -9.06 14.09 -4.27
CA TRP A 112 -9.61 13.32 -3.15
C TRP A 112 -9.60 11.82 -3.43
N LEU A 113 -9.88 11.38 -4.66
CA LEU A 113 -9.66 10.00 -5.07
C LEU A 113 -8.20 9.59 -4.83
N ALA A 114 -7.24 10.42 -5.23
CA ALA A 114 -5.82 10.12 -5.02
C ALA A 114 -5.46 9.96 -3.53
N ASP A 115 -5.99 10.84 -2.67
CA ASP A 115 -5.78 10.76 -1.22
C ASP A 115 -6.43 9.51 -0.60
N ASP A 116 -7.64 9.16 -1.01
CA ASP A 116 -8.34 7.95 -0.55
C ASP A 116 -7.58 6.67 -0.93
N LEU A 117 -7.05 6.60 -2.16
CA LEU A 117 -6.23 5.48 -2.64
C LEU A 117 -4.88 5.37 -1.89
N ASP A 118 -4.18 6.49 -1.70
CA ASP A 118 -2.93 6.53 -0.94
C ASP A 118 -3.15 6.17 0.53
N ARG A 119 -4.23 6.65 1.15
CA ARG A 119 -4.59 6.27 2.52
C ARG A 119 -4.88 4.76 2.63
N ALA A 120 -5.70 4.20 1.73
CA ALA A 120 -6.03 2.78 1.75
C ALA A 120 -4.78 1.88 1.65
N THR A 121 -3.85 2.22 0.75
CA THR A 121 -2.61 1.44 0.55
C THR A 121 -1.66 1.58 1.74
N ARG A 122 -1.51 2.78 2.31
CA ARG A 122 -0.68 3.02 3.51
C ARG A 122 -1.23 2.32 4.74
N GLU A 123 -2.53 2.46 5.03
CA GLU A 123 -3.16 1.83 6.19
C GLU A 123 -3.02 0.30 6.12
N ASP A 124 -3.28 -0.28 4.95
CA ASP A 124 -3.12 -1.71 4.72
C ASP A 124 -1.66 -2.16 4.95
N ALA A 125 -0.67 -1.40 4.47
CA ALA A 125 0.73 -1.71 4.71
C ALA A 125 1.11 -1.61 6.20
N LEU A 126 0.56 -0.63 6.93
CA LEU A 126 0.88 -0.37 8.34
C LEU A 126 0.38 -1.45 9.29
N VAL A 127 -0.79 -2.03 9.03
CA VAL A 127 -1.45 -2.94 9.99
C VAL A 127 -1.32 -4.43 9.63
N ARG A 128 -0.71 -4.75 8.49
CA ARG A 128 -0.71 -6.12 7.93
C ARG A 128 0.68 -6.71 7.76
N PHE A 129 1.17 -6.80 6.53
CA PHE A 129 2.40 -7.51 6.17
C PHE A 129 3.62 -6.98 6.94
N ASN A 130 3.78 -5.65 7.04
CA ASN A 130 4.96 -5.04 7.66
C ASN A 130 5.11 -5.39 9.16
N PRO A 131 4.06 -5.31 9.99
CA PRO A 131 4.11 -5.80 11.37
C PRO A 131 4.55 -7.25 11.50
N VAL A 132 4.06 -8.13 10.63
CA VAL A 132 4.42 -9.56 10.66
C VAL A 132 5.91 -9.72 10.35
N VAL A 133 6.39 -9.16 9.24
CA VAL A 133 7.82 -9.22 8.88
C VAL A 133 8.72 -8.62 9.97
N ALA A 134 8.34 -7.48 10.54
CA ALA A 134 9.10 -6.83 11.61
C ALA A 134 9.17 -7.68 12.89
N TYR A 135 8.09 -8.41 13.20
CA TYR A 135 8.08 -9.38 14.30
C TYR A 135 9.02 -10.55 14.00
N VAL A 136 8.91 -11.15 12.82
CA VAL A 136 9.74 -12.32 12.46
C VAL A 136 11.21 -11.97 12.40
N GLN A 137 11.57 -10.80 11.85
CA GLN A 137 12.95 -10.33 11.83
C GLN A 137 13.53 -10.15 13.24
N ARG A 138 12.71 -9.72 14.19
CA ARG A 138 13.10 -9.59 15.61
C ARG A 138 13.32 -10.96 16.25
N GLU A 139 12.41 -11.90 16.04
CA GLU A 139 12.55 -13.28 16.52
C GLU A 139 13.79 -13.95 15.90
N ASN A 140 14.01 -13.77 14.61
CA ASN A 140 15.18 -14.28 13.91
C ASN A 140 16.50 -13.71 14.47
N SER A 141 16.53 -12.41 14.76
CA SER A 141 17.69 -11.77 15.38
C SER A 141 18.00 -12.32 16.77
N ARG A 142 16.99 -12.79 17.53
CA ARG A 142 17.18 -13.40 18.85
C ARG A 142 17.85 -14.76 18.76
N ALA A 143 17.51 -15.56 17.74
CA ALA A 143 18.09 -16.88 17.52
C ALA A 143 19.63 -16.86 17.44
N ILE A 144 20.21 -15.83 16.80
CA ILE A 144 21.68 -15.67 16.66
C ILE A 144 22.40 -15.61 18.02
N TYR A 145 21.75 -15.06 19.04
CA TYR A 145 22.32 -14.90 20.38
C TYR A 145 21.93 -16.02 21.35
N GLN A 146 21.14 -17.00 20.91
CA GLN A 146 20.55 -18.01 21.76
C GLN A 146 21.62 -18.83 22.49
N THR A 147 22.66 -19.26 21.79
CA THR A 147 23.77 -20.02 22.39
C THR A 147 24.41 -19.28 23.57
N VAL A 148 24.68 -17.98 23.40
CA VAL A 148 25.29 -17.15 24.45
C VAL A 148 24.33 -16.96 25.63
N GLN A 149 23.04 -16.77 25.36
CA GLN A 149 22.02 -16.62 26.39
C GLN A 149 21.87 -17.88 27.24
N THR A 150 21.75 -19.05 26.60
CA THR A 150 21.63 -20.34 27.28
C THR A 150 22.87 -20.68 28.09
N LEU A 151 24.07 -20.40 27.59
CA LEU A 151 25.33 -20.54 28.35
C LEU A 151 25.33 -19.65 29.60
N GLY A 152 24.88 -18.41 29.47
CA GLY A 152 24.77 -17.48 30.61
C GLY A 152 23.79 -17.95 31.68
N ARG A 153 22.66 -18.54 31.28
CA ARG A 153 21.64 -19.09 32.20
C ARG A 153 22.14 -20.30 32.98
N ASN A 154 22.90 -21.18 32.33
CA ASN A 154 23.35 -22.45 32.90
C ASN A 154 24.74 -22.38 33.56
N GLN A 155 25.24 -21.18 33.87
CA GLN A 155 26.56 -20.99 34.48
C GLN A 155 27.69 -21.64 33.66
N PHE A 156 27.62 -21.50 32.32
CA PHE A 156 28.59 -22.03 31.36
C PHE A 156 28.69 -23.56 31.33
N LEU A 157 29.81 -24.10 31.80
CA LEU A 157 30.20 -25.51 31.62
C LEU A 157 29.80 -26.40 32.82
N ASP A 158 29.28 -25.80 33.88
CA ASP A 158 28.98 -26.50 35.13
C ASP A 158 27.85 -27.53 34.97
N ASN A 159 26.92 -27.30 34.03
CA ASN A 159 25.78 -28.18 33.72
C ASN A 159 25.63 -28.44 32.21
N MET A 160 26.70 -28.91 31.55
CA MET A 160 26.73 -29.07 30.09
C MET A 160 25.57 -29.90 29.49
N ALA A 161 25.12 -30.96 30.17
CA ALA A 161 24.02 -31.79 29.69
C ALA A 161 22.68 -31.00 29.62
N ASP A 162 22.40 -30.19 30.64
CA ASP A 162 21.21 -29.36 30.70
C ASP A 162 21.30 -28.21 29.68
N THR A 163 22.49 -27.59 29.54
CA THR A 163 22.76 -26.58 28.50
C THR A 163 22.48 -27.14 27.11
N MET A 164 22.99 -28.33 26.79
CA MET A 164 22.78 -28.95 25.47
C MET A 164 21.31 -29.27 25.21
N LYS A 165 20.59 -29.76 26.22
CA LYS A 165 19.15 -30.01 26.12
C LYS A 165 18.37 -28.72 25.85
N GLU A 166 18.66 -27.66 26.59
CA GLU A 166 18.01 -26.37 26.40
C GLU A 166 18.31 -25.76 25.03
N LEU A 167 19.54 -25.87 24.53
CA LEU A 167 19.89 -25.43 23.17
C LEU A 167 19.12 -26.20 22.09
N GLN A 168 18.95 -27.51 22.27
CA GLN A 168 18.15 -28.33 21.37
C GLN A 168 16.67 -27.90 21.39
N ASP A 169 16.09 -27.71 22.58
CA ASP A 169 14.70 -27.28 22.73
C ASP A 169 14.47 -25.89 22.10
N GLU A 170 15.42 -24.95 22.26
CA GLU A 170 15.36 -23.62 21.65
C GLU A 170 15.52 -23.69 20.12
N LEU A 171 16.41 -24.54 19.60
CA LEU A 171 16.56 -24.74 18.15
C LEU A 171 15.27 -25.27 17.52
N GLU A 172 14.65 -26.27 18.15
CA GLU A 172 13.35 -26.80 17.74
C GLU A 172 12.25 -25.74 17.82
N TYR A 173 12.26 -24.87 18.84
CA TYR A 173 11.34 -23.74 18.92
C TYR A 173 11.45 -22.82 17.70
N TYR A 174 12.66 -22.37 17.34
CA TYR A 174 12.83 -21.44 16.21
C TYR A 174 12.48 -22.10 14.86
N GLN A 175 12.82 -23.38 14.68
CA GLN A 175 12.44 -24.15 13.48
C GLN A 175 10.91 -24.24 13.33
N ASN A 176 10.20 -24.58 14.41
CA ASN A 176 8.75 -24.67 14.40
C ASN A 176 8.07 -23.29 14.27
N ALA A 177 8.63 -22.27 14.92
CA ALA A 177 8.12 -20.90 14.85
C ALA A 177 8.19 -20.35 13.42
N TRP A 178 9.28 -20.64 12.69
CA TRP A 178 9.42 -20.22 11.30
C TRP A 178 8.29 -20.77 10.42
N GLY A 179 7.94 -22.05 10.55
CA GLY A 179 6.82 -22.63 9.80
C GLY A 179 5.48 -21.91 10.03
N GLY A 180 5.19 -21.54 11.28
CA GLY A 180 3.99 -20.74 11.60
C GLY A 180 4.06 -19.31 11.06
N PHE A 181 5.26 -18.72 10.98
CA PHE A 181 5.43 -17.40 10.39
C PHE A 181 5.28 -17.40 8.87
N GLN A 182 5.76 -18.42 8.17
CA GLN A 182 5.56 -18.59 6.74
C GLN A 182 4.06 -18.62 6.41
N GLU A 183 3.29 -19.46 7.10
CA GLU A 183 1.83 -19.54 6.91
C GLU A 183 1.17 -18.17 7.09
N ARG A 184 1.56 -17.42 8.13
CA ARG A 184 1.01 -16.09 8.37
C ARG A 184 1.41 -15.09 7.29
N LEU A 185 2.64 -15.15 6.78
CA LEU A 185 3.10 -14.28 5.70
C LEU A 185 2.35 -14.58 4.39
N ASP A 186 2.13 -15.86 4.06
CA ASP A 186 1.33 -16.28 2.91
C ASP A 186 -0.11 -15.78 3.02
N GLN A 187 -0.75 -15.94 4.19
CA GLN A 187 -2.09 -15.39 4.44
C GLN A 187 -2.15 -13.87 4.25
N GLU A 188 -1.11 -13.13 4.65
CA GLU A 188 -1.07 -11.69 4.43
C GLU A 188 -0.87 -11.31 2.95
N LEU A 189 -0.13 -12.11 2.18
CA LEU A 189 -0.02 -11.94 0.72
C LEU A 189 -1.36 -12.21 0.03
N ASP A 190 -2.07 -13.27 0.38
CA ASP A 190 -3.36 -13.64 -0.23
C ASP A 190 -4.43 -12.56 -0.04
N LYS A 191 -4.47 -11.98 1.16
CA LYS A 191 -5.36 -10.88 1.52
C LYS A 191 -5.01 -9.55 0.82
N VAL A 192 -3.95 -9.46 0.00
CA VAL A 192 -3.75 -8.28 -0.87
C VAL A 192 -4.90 -8.15 -1.88
N SER A 193 -5.56 -9.27 -2.24
CA SER A 193 -6.79 -9.26 -3.03
C SER A 193 -7.90 -8.40 -2.40
N GLU A 194 -8.02 -8.37 -1.07
CA GLU A 194 -8.99 -7.52 -0.38
C GLU A 194 -8.65 -6.02 -0.51
N LEU A 195 -7.36 -5.67 -0.55
CA LEU A 195 -6.94 -4.31 -0.87
C LEU A 195 -7.27 -3.96 -2.32
N TRP A 196 -7.04 -4.89 -3.26
CA TRP A 196 -7.40 -4.71 -4.66
C TRP A 196 -8.89 -4.36 -4.82
N TYR A 197 -9.79 -5.16 -4.24
CA TYR A 197 -11.23 -4.90 -4.32
C TYR A 197 -11.64 -3.56 -3.70
N ARG A 198 -11.02 -3.16 -2.59
CA ARG A 198 -11.26 -1.84 -1.98
C ARG A 198 -10.83 -0.70 -2.90
N VAL A 199 -9.68 -0.84 -3.56
CA VAL A 199 -9.19 0.14 -4.54
C VAL A 199 -10.12 0.23 -5.75
N GLU A 200 -10.58 -0.91 -6.27
CA GLU A 200 -11.54 -0.94 -7.40
C GLU A 200 -12.87 -0.28 -7.05
N ASP A 201 -13.46 -0.60 -5.89
CA ASP A 201 -14.69 0.05 -5.42
C ASP A 201 -14.51 1.56 -5.31
N GLU A 202 -13.35 2.00 -4.84
CA GLU A 202 -13.06 3.41 -4.66
C GLU A 202 -12.92 4.15 -5.98
N ILE A 203 -12.18 3.57 -6.93
CA ILE A 203 -12.06 4.10 -8.30
C ILE A 203 -13.45 4.20 -8.92
N ALA A 204 -14.25 3.13 -8.85
CA ALA A 204 -15.58 3.08 -9.46
C ALA A 204 -16.51 4.15 -8.89
N TRP A 205 -16.54 4.29 -7.56
CA TRP A 205 -17.38 5.28 -6.89
C TRP A 205 -16.99 6.71 -7.27
N TRP A 206 -15.70 7.06 -7.16
CA TRP A 206 -15.23 8.40 -7.53
C TRP A 206 -15.44 8.70 -9.00
N HIS A 207 -15.26 7.71 -9.87
CA HIS A 207 -15.48 7.87 -11.29
C HIS A 207 -16.93 8.27 -11.57
N GLU A 208 -17.90 7.48 -11.09
CA GLU A 208 -19.32 7.77 -11.27
C GLU A 208 -19.69 9.13 -10.65
N PHE A 209 -19.25 9.37 -9.41
CA PHE A 209 -19.55 10.59 -8.68
C PHE A 209 -19.04 11.83 -9.41
N THR A 210 -17.75 11.83 -9.78
CA THR A 210 -17.08 12.98 -10.39
C THR A 210 -17.66 13.28 -11.76
N VAL A 211 -17.79 12.26 -12.62
CA VAL A 211 -18.34 12.40 -13.98
C VAL A 211 -19.77 12.94 -13.92
N ARG A 212 -20.63 12.34 -13.09
CA ARG A 212 -22.03 12.77 -12.96
C ARG A 212 -22.15 14.22 -12.51
N TRP A 213 -21.44 14.60 -11.44
CA TRP A 213 -21.54 15.96 -10.91
C TRP A 213 -20.93 17.00 -11.86
N HIS A 214 -19.88 16.63 -12.59
CA HIS A 214 -19.32 17.51 -13.61
C HIS A 214 -20.30 17.76 -14.76
N HIS A 215 -20.97 16.72 -15.26
CA HIS A 215 -22.04 16.89 -16.25
C HIS A 215 -23.16 17.80 -15.76
N VAL A 216 -23.57 17.67 -14.49
CA VAL A 216 -24.60 18.56 -13.90
C VAL A 216 -24.14 20.01 -13.89
N PHE A 217 -22.91 20.27 -13.46
CA PHE A 217 -22.39 21.64 -13.39
C PHE A 217 -22.11 22.25 -14.76
N MET A 218 -21.51 21.48 -15.67
CA MET A 218 -21.24 21.92 -17.03
C MET A 218 -22.52 22.08 -17.85
N GLY A 219 -23.53 21.23 -17.63
CA GLY A 219 -24.86 21.36 -18.21
C GLY A 219 -25.55 22.66 -17.86
N TYR A 220 -25.34 23.19 -16.64
CA TYR A 220 -25.84 24.51 -16.27
C TYR A 220 -25.20 25.63 -17.12
N GLN A 221 -23.93 25.47 -17.52
CA GLN A 221 -23.23 26.49 -18.31
C GLN A 221 -23.72 26.58 -19.76
N LEU A 222 -24.27 25.50 -20.33
CA LEU A 222 -24.69 25.45 -21.73
C LEU A 222 -25.73 26.52 -22.10
N ASN A 223 -26.63 26.87 -21.19
CA ASN A 223 -27.71 27.82 -21.47
C ASN A 223 -27.33 29.28 -21.17
N ARG A 224 -26.19 29.51 -20.50
CA ARG A 224 -25.81 30.85 -20.05
C ARG A 224 -25.58 31.88 -21.15
N PRO A 225 -25.11 31.54 -22.36
CA PRO A 225 -25.07 32.50 -23.46
C PRO A 225 -26.46 33.10 -23.74
N GLY A 226 -27.53 32.30 -23.68
CA GLY A 226 -28.92 32.76 -23.83
C GLY A 226 -29.45 33.54 -22.63
N ASP A 227 -29.03 33.22 -21.41
CA ASP A 227 -29.54 33.88 -20.20
C ASP A 227 -28.83 35.20 -19.87
N GLU A 228 -27.51 35.27 -20.13
CA GLU A 228 -26.65 36.35 -19.65
C GLU A 228 -26.09 37.23 -20.76
N CYS A 229 -26.09 36.74 -22.00
CA CYS A 229 -25.53 37.45 -23.15
C CYS A 229 -26.54 37.75 -24.25
N ALA A 230 -27.75 37.18 -24.18
CA ALA A 230 -28.81 37.54 -25.11
C ALA A 230 -29.23 39.01 -24.93
N PRO A 231 -29.72 39.66 -26.00
CA PRO A 231 -30.31 41.00 -25.89
C PRO A 231 -31.39 41.06 -24.81
N GLU A 232 -31.50 42.18 -24.09
CA GLU A 232 -32.44 42.40 -22.96
C GLU A 232 -33.90 42.03 -23.27
N GLU A 233 -34.28 42.03 -24.55
CA GLU A 233 -35.63 41.70 -25.05
C GLU A 233 -35.93 40.18 -25.08
N VAL A 234 -34.90 39.34 -24.95
CA VAL A 234 -34.97 37.86 -25.11
C VAL A 234 -34.55 37.13 -23.82
N GLY A 235 -33.75 37.75 -22.96
CA GLY A 235 -33.14 37.10 -21.80
C GLY A 235 -34.13 36.63 -20.73
N ALA A 236 -34.09 35.33 -20.41
CA ALA A 236 -34.67 34.79 -19.18
C ALA A 236 -33.63 34.88 -18.05
N LYS A 237 -34.06 35.24 -16.83
CA LYS A 237 -33.17 35.25 -15.66
C LYS A 237 -32.78 33.83 -15.26
N SER A 238 -31.49 33.53 -15.19
CA SER A 238 -31.01 32.22 -14.73
C SER A 238 -31.34 31.97 -13.25
N GLU A 239 -31.87 30.79 -12.95
CA GLU A 239 -32.23 30.36 -11.60
C GLU A 239 -31.00 29.89 -10.82
N ARG A 240 -30.25 30.84 -10.23
CA ARG A 240 -29.15 30.55 -9.27
C ARG A 240 -29.53 29.58 -8.15
N SER A 241 -30.82 29.41 -7.85
CA SER A 241 -31.33 28.44 -6.86
C SER A 241 -31.00 26.99 -7.22
N VAL A 242 -31.05 26.62 -8.50
CA VAL A 242 -30.86 25.23 -8.96
C VAL A 242 -29.41 24.77 -8.79
N LEU A 243 -28.44 25.64 -9.10
CA LEU A 243 -27.03 25.36 -8.89
C LEU A 243 -26.69 25.17 -7.40
N GLY A 244 -27.28 26.00 -6.53
CA GLY A 244 -27.11 25.87 -5.08
C GLY A 244 -27.70 24.56 -4.51
N GLU A 245 -28.76 24.03 -5.12
CA GLU A 245 -29.29 22.70 -4.79
C GLU A 245 -28.37 21.58 -5.28
N ALA A 246 -27.81 21.69 -6.49
CA ALA A 246 -26.84 20.74 -7.00
C ALA A 246 -25.61 20.63 -6.10
N PHE A 247 -25.02 21.76 -5.67
CA PHE A 247 -23.90 21.74 -4.73
C PHE A 247 -24.25 21.09 -3.38
N ARG A 248 -25.44 21.39 -2.84
CA ARG A 248 -25.90 20.76 -1.59
C ARG A 248 -26.09 19.25 -1.76
N GLY A 249 -26.61 18.82 -2.91
CA GLY A 249 -26.73 17.41 -3.27
C GLY A 249 -25.37 16.71 -3.30
N LYS A 250 -24.39 17.31 -4.00
CA LYS A 250 -23.02 16.80 -4.08
C LYS A 250 -22.38 16.66 -2.70
N LEU A 251 -22.46 17.71 -1.89
CA LEU A 251 -21.87 17.71 -0.55
C LEU A 251 -22.55 16.72 0.39
N LYS A 252 -23.88 16.56 0.28
CA LYS A 252 -24.61 15.55 1.04
C LYS A 252 -24.15 14.14 0.68
N GLU A 253 -24.09 13.82 -0.60
CA GLU A 253 -23.65 12.49 -1.06
C GLU A 253 -22.21 12.19 -0.61
N LEU A 254 -21.31 13.17 -0.73
CA LEU A 254 -19.94 13.06 -0.22
C LEU A 254 -19.93 12.83 1.31
N GLY A 255 -20.77 13.54 2.05
CA GLY A 255 -20.94 13.36 3.50
C GLY A 255 -21.47 11.97 3.87
N ASP A 256 -22.47 11.48 3.14
CA ASP A 256 -23.07 10.16 3.34
C ASP A 256 -22.03 9.05 3.06
N ARG A 257 -21.20 9.19 2.02
CA ARG A 257 -20.08 8.26 1.74
C ARG A 257 -19.04 8.27 2.85
N LYS A 258 -18.66 9.44 3.37
CA LYS A 258 -17.70 9.54 4.48
C LYS A 258 -18.24 8.89 5.75
N ALA A 259 -19.51 9.13 6.08
CA ALA A 259 -20.18 8.50 7.22
C ALA A 259 -20.25 6.97 7.08
N PHE A 260 -20.56 6.45 5.88
CA PHE A 260 -20.58 5.02 5.61
C PHE A 260 -19.21 4.35 5.83
N LYS A 261 -18.12 5.05 5.47
CA LYS A 261 -16.75 4.57 5.67
C LYS A 261 -16.20 4.77 7.09
N GLY A 262 -16.94 5.45 7.97
CA GLY A 262 -16.55 5.65 9.37
C GLY A 262 -15.44 6.70 9.58
N TYR A 263 -15.34 7.70 8.69
CA TYR A 263 -14.47 8.87 8.87
C TYR A 263 -15.08 9.93 9.80
#